data_AF-C5LTG3-F1
#
_entry.id   AF-C5LTG3-F1
#
_cell.length_a   1.000
_cell.length_b   1.000
_cell.length_c   1.000
_cell.angle_alpha   90.00
_cell.angle_beta   90.00
_cell.angle_gamma   90.00
#
_symmetry.space_group_name_H-M   'P 1'
#
loop_
_entity.id
_entity.type
_entity.pdbx_description
1 polymer ?
#
loop_
_entity_poly.entity_id
_entity_poly.type
_entity_poly.pdbx_seq_one_letter_code
_entity_poly.pdbx_strand_id
1 'polypeptide(L)' 'MRILLSDGLSAKGTPGTWGHIKKQIGMFSFTGLTVAQSERMINKHHVYMLKNGRISMAGLNKHNIQYVIDAMDECVRNA' A
#
# COMPACT_ATOMS: atom_id res chain seq x y z
N MET A 1 9.38 -7.77 -1.91
CA MET A 1 8.45 -6.62 -2.07
C MET A 1 7.45 -6.51 -0.93
N ARG A 2 6.74 -7.57 -0.53
CA ARG A 2 5.83 -7.56 0.64
C ARG A 2 6.49 -7.06 1.93
N ILE A 3 7.66 -7.61 2.23
CA ILE A 3 8.47 -7.24 3.39
C ILE A 3 8.82 -5.75 3.32
N LEU A 4 9.41 -5.30 2.20
CA LEU A 4 9.76 -3.89 2.00
C LEU A 4 8.55 -2.93 2.11
N LEU A 5 7.39 -3.28 1.56
CA LEU A 5 6.19 -2.48 1.68
C LEU A 5 5.74 -2.35 3.14
N SER A 6 5.64 -3.48 3.82
CA SER A 6 5.20 -3.55 5.22
C SER A 6 6.19 -2.84 6.15
N ASP A 7 7.48 -3.10 5.99
CA ASP A 7 8.54 -2.48 6.80
C ASP A 7 8.68 -0.99 6.51
N GLY A 8 8.52 -0.57 5.26
CA GLY A 8 8.52 0.85 4.91
C GLY A 8 7.39 1.63 5.56
N LEU A 9 6.16 1.07 5.55
CA LEU A 9 5.00 1.68 6.22
C LEU A 9 5.17 1.71 7.75
N SER A 10 5.70 0.63 8.32
CA SER A 10 6.03 0.60 9.76
C SER A 10 7.13 1.59 10.13
N ALA A 11 8.20 1.69 9.35
CA ALA A 11 9.30 2.62 9.58
C ALA A 11 8.86 4.08 9.46
N LYS A 12 7.91 4.37 8.57
CA LYS A 12 7.30 5.70 8.42
C LYS A 12 6.28 6.03 9.51
N GLY A 13 5.98 5.08 10.40
CA GLY A 13 4.98 5.25 11.45
C GLY A 13 3.58 5.48 10.90
N THR A 14 3.26 4.90 9.74
CA THR A 14 1.94 5.04 9.11
C THR A 14 0.88 4.42 10.03
N PRO A 15 -0.22 5.15 10.37
CA PRO A 15 -1.25 4.67 11.27
C PRO A 15 -1.82 3.32 10.84
N GLY A 16 -2.00 2.40 11.79
CA GLY A 16 -2.52 1.05 11.55
C GLY A 16 -1.47 -0.05 11.73
N THR A 17 -1.84 -1.28 11.38
CA THR A 17 -0.94 -2.44 11.44
C THR A 17 -0.71 -2.97 10.03
N TRP A 18 0.56 -3.19 9.66
CA TRP A 18 0.96 -3.56 8.30
C TRP A 18 1.54 -4.97 8.21
N GLY A 19 1.61 -5.69 9.34
CA GLY A 19 2.25 -7.01 9.42
C GLY A 19 1.49 -8.11 8.68
N HIS A 20 0.18 -7.95 8.45
CA HIS A 20 -0.63 -8.89 7.66
C HIS A 20 -0.18 -8.99 6.20
N ILE A 21 0.39 -7.92 5.62
CA ILE A 21 0.91 -7.91 4.25
C ILE A 21 2.04 -8.95 4.08
N LYS A 22 2.84 -9.17 5.12
CA LYS A 22 3.91 -10.18 5.13
C LYS A 22 3.38 -11.60 5.24
N LYS A 23 2.27 -11.80 5.97
CA LYS A 23 1.67 -13.12 6.19
C LYS A 23 0.89 -13.65 4.98
N GLN A 24 0.43 -12.76 4.11
CA GLN A 24 -0.31 -13.13 2.90
C GLN A 24 0.61 -13.73 1.82
N ILE A 25 0.13 -14.76 1.13
CA ILE A 25 0.82 -15.45 0.03
C ILE A 25 0.16 -15.17 -1.33
N GLY A 26 0.90 -15.42 -2.41
CA GLY A 26 0.41 -15.27 -3.78
C GLY A 26 0.74 -13.92 -4.43
N MET A 27 0.06 -13.61 -5.53
CA MET A 27 0.34 -12.43 -6.36
C MET A 27 -0.32 -11.15 -5.85
N PHE A 28 -1.43 -11.27 -5.12
CA PHE A 28 -2.22 -10.13 -4.63
C PHE A 28 -2.08 -9.98 -3.12
N SER A 29 -2.27 -8.75 -2.64
CA SER A 29 -2.37 -8.48 -1.21
C SER A 29 -3.55 -7.57 -0.94
N PHE A 30 -4.26 -7.83 0.15
CA PHE A 30 -5.16 -6.85 0.75
C PHE A 30 -4.34 -5.97 1.70
N THR A 31 -4.23 -4.69 1.35
CA THR A 31 -3.49 -3.70 2.15
C THR A 31 -4.25 -3.30 3.40
N GLY A 32 -5.59 -3.41 3.38
CA GLY A 32 -6.46 -2.88 4.43
C GLY A 32 -6.85 -1.41 4.22
N LEU A 33 -6.48 -0.83 3.07
CA LEU A 33 -6.95 0.51 2.71
C LEU A 33 -8.47 0.51 2.52
N THR A 34 -9.12 1.56 3.02
CA THR A 34 -10.55 1.83 2.79
C THR A 34 -10.80 2.21 1.33
N VAL A 35 -12.07 2.30 0.94
CA VAL A 35 -12.46 2.76 -0.40
C VAL A 35 -11.95 4.17 -0.65
N ALA A 36 -12.14 5.11 0.29
CA ALA A 36 -11.67 6.49 0.16
C ALA A 36 -10.15 6.58 0.02
N GLN A 37 -9.40 5.80 0.82
CA GLN A 37 -7.94 5.73 0.71
C GLN A 37 -7.50 5.15 -0.64
N SER A 38 -8.17 4.10 -1.13
CA SER A 38 -7.86 3.49 -2.42
C SER A 38 -8.19 4.42 -3.60
N GLU A 39 -9.27 5.19 -3.52
CA GLU A 39 -9.60 6.21 -4.53
C GLU A 39 -8.59 7.34 -4.54
N ARG A 40 -8.09 7.76 -3.37
CA ARG A 40 -7.04 8.77 -3.28
C ARG A 40 -5.72 8.27 -3.86
N MET A 41 -5.36 7.00 -3.62
CA MET A 41 -4.20 6.37 -4.28
C MET A 41 -4.29 6.49 -5.81
N ILE A 42 -5.48 6.26 -6.38
CA ILE A 42 -5.73 6.36 -7.82
C ILE A 42 -5.70 7.82 -8.30
N ASN A 43 -6.48 8.70 -7.68
CA ASN A 43 -6.75 10.05 -8.20
C ASN A 43 -5.60 11.03 -7.95
N LYS A 44 -4.92 10.91 -6.80
CA LYS A 44 -3.84 11.83 -6.41
C LYS A 44 -2.46 11.31 -6.77
N HIS A 45 -2.22 10.02 -6.53
CA HIS A 45 -0.90 9.41 -6.67
C HIS A 45 -0.77 8.52 -7.90
N HIS A 46 -1.83 8.39 -8.71
CA HIS A 46 -1.83 7.55 -9.92
C HIS A 46 -1.36 6.11 -9.66
N VAL A 47 -1.61 5.59 -8.46
CA VAL A 47 -1.34 4.20 -8.08
C VAL A 47 -2.65 3.43 -8.22
N TYR A 48 -2.79 2.74 -9.34
CA TYR A 48 -4.01 2.01 -9.69
C TYR A 48 -4.11 0.68 -8.95
N MET A 49 -5.12 0.57 -8.10
CA MET A 49 -5.46 -0.63 -7.33
C MET A 49 -6.97 -0.81 -7.24
N LEU A 50 -7.45 -1.96 -6.76
CA LEU A 50 -8.88 -2.12 -6.56
C LEU A 50 -9.35 -1.31 -5.36
N LYS A 51 -10.57 -0.76 -5.46
CA LYS A 51 -11.21 0.04 -4.41
C LYS A 51 -11.36 -0.68 -3.06
N ASN A 52 -11.26 -2.01 -3.04
CA ASN A 52 -11.31 -2.81 -1.82
C ASN A 52 -9.93 -3.02 -1.15
N GLY A 53 -8.93 -2.20 -1.48
CA GLY A 53 -7.59 -2.33 -0.90
C GLY A 53 -6.74 -3.45 -1.52
N ARG A 54 -7.19 -4.11 -2.60
CA ARG A 54 -6.40 -5.17 -3.25
C ARG A 54 -5.36 -4.58 -4.21
N ILE A 55 -4.09 -4.88 -3.95
CA ILE A 55 -2.95 -4.48 -4.77
C ILE A 55 -2.23 -5.71 -5.38
N SER A 56 -1.66 -5.55 -6.58
CA SER A 56 -0.80 -6.56 -7.20
C SER A 56 0.64 -6.39 -6.73
N MET A 57 1.19 -7.40 -6.04
CA MET A 57 2.58 -7.37 -5.58
C MET A 57 3.60 -7.51 -6.71
N ALA A 58 3.18 -8.07 -7.85
CA ALA A 58 4.03 -8.21 -9.04
C ALA A 58 4.32 -6.86 -9.72
N GLY A 59 3.45 -5.86 -9.53
CA GLY A 59 3.67 -4.50 -10.04
C GLY A 59 4.67 -3.68 -9.23
N LEU A 60 5.08 -4.16 -8.04
CA LEU A 60 6.02 -3.48 -7.17
C LEU A 60 7.45 -3.94 -7.44
N ASN A 61 8.37 -2.98 -7.53
CA ASN A 61 9.79 -3.23 -7.75
C ASN A 61 10.63 -2.18 -6.99
N LYS A 62 11.95 -2.33 -7.02
CA LYS A 62 12.86 -1.45 -6.26
C LYS A 62 12.80 0.02 -6.69
N HIS A 63 12.33 0.32 -7.91
CA HIS A 63 12.27 1.68 -8.44
C HIS A 63 11.00 2.42 -8.02
N ASN A 64 9.87 1.71 -7.83
CA ASN A 64 8.58 2.33 -7.49
C ASN A 64 8.14 2.11 -6.04
N ILE A 65 8.73 1.17 -5.31
CA ILE A 65 8.26 0.77 -3.97
C ILE A 65 8.24 1.95 -2.99
N GLN A 66 9.25 2.82 -3.04
CA GLN A 66 9.33 3.97 -2.16
C GLN A 66 8.17 4.95 -2.40
N TYR A 67 7.90 5.26 -3.67
CA TYR A 67 6.77 6.10 -4.06
C TYR A 67 5.44 5.52 -3.58
N VAL A 68 5.25 4.20 -3.71
CA VAL A 68 4.02 3.53 -3.25
C VAL A 68 3.89 3.59 -1.73
N ILE A 69 4.97 3.39 -0.97
CA ILE A 69 4.97 3.54 0.50
C ILE A 69 4.57 4.98 0.87
N ASP A 70 5.14 5.97 0.18
CA ASP A 70 4.88 7.37 0.47
C ASP A 70 3.44 7.78 0.14
N ALA A 71 2.92 7.32 -0.99
CA ALA A 71 1.53 7.51 -1.39
C ALA A 71 0.56 6.85 -0.40
N MET A 72 0.84 5.61 0.02
CA MET A 72 0.00 4.90 0.99
C MET A 72 -0.02 5.63 2.34
N ASP A 73 1.12 6.10 2.84
CA ASP A 73 1.18 6.85 4.10
C ASP A 73 0.36 8.15 4.03
N GLU A 74 0.50 8.91 2.94
CA GLU A 74 -0.29 10.13 2.72
C GLU A 74 -1.78 9.82 2.67
N CYS A 75 -2.16 8.75 1.97
CA CYS A 75 -3.57 8.37 1.85
C CYS A 75 -4.16 7.94 3.19
N VAL A 76 -3.40 7.20 4.00
CA VAL A 76 -3.86 6.76 5.32
C VAL A 76 -4.09 7.95 6.26
N ARG A 77 -3.22 8.97 6.20
CA ARG A 77 -3.28 10.14 7.10
C ARG A 77 -4.31 11.18 6.70
N ASN A 78 -4.67 11.25 5.42
CA ASN A 78 -5.45 12.37 4.88
C ASN A 78 -6.76 11.97 4.18
N ALA A 79 -7.17 10.70 4.24
CA ALA A 79 -8.42 10.22 3.63
C ALA A 79 -9.68 10.65 4.39
#